data_AF-A0A5C5ZNZ4-F1
#
_entry.id   AF-A0A5C5ZNZ4-F1
#
_cell.length_a   1.000
_cell.length_b   1.000
_cell.length_c   1.000
_cell.angle_alpha   90.00
_cell.angle_beta   90.00
_cell.angle_gamma   90.00
#
_symmetry.space_group_name_H-M   'P 1'
#
loop_
_entity.id
_entity.type
_entity.pdbx_description
1 polymer ?
#
loop_
_entity_poly.entity_id
_entity_poly.type
_entity_poly.pdbx_seq_one_letter_code
_entity_poly.pdbx_strand_id
1 'polypeptide(L)'
;MSPLSSIAALLPLAPVLPLAPVVPLATVLPALMFTAGIALLTMILLRRSYGRLGARKRADVRPIATLPRPESEWSGVQHDSVAQVERAKVELHEVGREYMGRIDSKLIVLQELVTRSQQQIDRLEELLAEAEAVESRSNKGTK
;
A
#
# COMPACT_ATOMS: atom_id res chain seq x y z
N MET A 1 27.14 22.81 77.11
CA MET A 1 25.94 22.04 76.68
C MET A 1 25.43 22.65 75.39
N SER A 2 25.71 22.03 74.24
CA SER A 2 24.99 22.25 72.98
C SER A 2 23.58 21.65 73.11
N PRO A 3 22.52 22.19 72.47
CA PRO A 3 22.22 21.85 71.05
C PRO A 3 21.43 22.90 70.20
N LEU A 4 21.54 22.76 68.84
CA LEU A 4 20.51 22.88 67.77
C LEU A 4 19.70 24.21 67.62
N SER A 5 19.20 24.71 66.48
CA SER A 5 19.20 24.41 65.03
C SER A 5 18.27 25.45 64.34
N SER A 6 18.57 25.84 63.09
CA SER A 6 17.64 26.23 61.98
C SER A 6 16.50 27.25 62.14
N ILE A 7 16.37 28.15 61.14
CA ILE A 7 15.18 28.62 60.37
C ILE A 7 15.61 29.94 59.68
N ALA A 8 16.00 29.92 58.40
CA ALA A 8 15.19 29.94 57.17
C ALA A 8 14.67 31.34 56.75
N ALA A 9 15.11 31.73 55.56
CA ALA A 9 14.90 32.95 54.78
C ALA A 9 13.44 33.35 54.50
N LEU A 10 13.21 34.66 54.34
CA LEU A 10 12.08 35.22 53.62
C LEU A 10 12.48 36.56 52.96
N LEU A 11 12.60 36.55 51.63
CA LEU A 11 12.72 37.72 50.75
C LEU A 11 11.61 37.60 49.69
N PRO A 12 10.78 38.63 49.46
CA PRO A 12 9.70 38.54 48.49
C PRO A 12 10.16 38.88 47.06
N LEU A 13 9.76 38.04 46.12
CA LEU A 13 9.88 38.24 44.67
C LEU A 13 8.93 39.35 44.18
N ALA A 14 9.46 40.29 43.40
CA ALA A 14 8.68 41.15 42.50
C ALA A 14 8.51 40.47 41.12
N PRO A 15 7.39 40.69 40.40
CA PRO A 15 7.12 40.06 39.10
C PRO A 15 7.74 40.86 37.93
N VAL A 16 8.56 40.20 37.12
CA VAL A 16 9.10 40.73 35.87
C VAL A 16 8.28 40.18 34.71
N LEU A 17 7.60 41.07 33.97
CA LEU A 17 7.10 40.82 32.62
C LEU A 17 8.28 40.82 31.63
N PRO A 18 8.35 39.83 30.72
CA PRO A 18 8.78 40.11 29.34
C PRO A 18 7.87 39.39 28.32
N LEU A 19 7.27 40.14 27.40
CA LEU A 19 7.72 40.30 26.00
C LEU A 19 7.42 39.08 25.12
N ALA A 20 6.51 39.29 24.16
CA ALA A 20 6.30 38.62 22.87
C ALA A 20 6.66 37.12 22.78
N PRO A 21 5.67 36.22 22.53
CA PRO A 21 6.02 34.86 22.14
C PRO A 21 6.70 34.89 20.77
N VAL A 22 8.02 34.69 20.79
CA VAL A 22 8.77 34.14 19.66
C VAL A 22 8.06 32.84 19.32
N VAL A 23 7.21 32.87 18.30
CA VAL A 23 6.47 31.67 17.86
C VAL A 23 7.52 30.64 17.51
N PRO A 24 7.59 29.51 18.25
CA PRO A 24 8.65 28.55 18.04
C PRO A 24 8.50 28.02 16.62
N LEU A 25 9.60 27.98 15.87
CA LEU A 25 9.68 27.41 14.52
C LEU A 25 9.01 26.02 14.44
N ALA A 26 8.98 25.31 15.57
CA ALA A 26 8.29 24.04 15.79
C ALA A 26 6.78 24.06 15.52
N THR A 27 6.08 25.18 15.66
CA THR A 27 4.64 25.29 15.34
C THR A 27 4.38 25.55 13.86
N VAL A 28 5.36 26.11 13.15
CA VAL A 28 5.27 26.40 11.71
C VAL A 28 5.67 25.17 10.88
N LEU A 29 6.51 24.28 11.43
CA LEU A 29 6.93 23.02 10.80
C LEU A 29 5.75 22.13 10.36
N PRO A 30 4.75 21.83 11.20
CA PRO A 30 3.59 21.01 10.81
C PRO A 30 2.77 21.66 9.69
N ALA A 31 2.59 22.99 9.74
CA ALA A 31 1.86 23.72 8.71
C ALA A 31 2.59 23.69 7.35
N LEU A 32 3.92 23.80 7.36
CA LEU A 32 4.75 23.67 6.16
C LEU A 32 4.73 22.24 5.60
N MET A 33 4.78 21.21 6.45
CA MET A 33 4.67 19.81 6.02
C MET A 33 3.29 19.51 5.41
N PHE A 34 2.22 20.05 5.98
CA PHE A 34 0.86 19.86 5.49
C PHE A 34 0.65 20.54 4.13
N THR A 35 1.08 21.80 4.00
CA THR A 35 0.99 22.54 2.73
C THR A 35 1.87 21.92 1.65
N ALA A 36 3.08 21.47 1.98
CA ALA A 36 3.95 20.71 1.08
C ALA A 36 3.29 19.39 0.63
N GLY A 37 2.59 18.69 1.53
CA GLY A 37 1.83 17.48 1.21
C GLY A 37 0.70 17.73 0.20
N ILE A 38 -0.09 18.80 0.39
CA ILE A 38 -1.16 19.18 -0.56
C ILE A 38 -0.58 19.59 -1.91
N ALA A 39 0.52 20.35 -1.92
CA ALA A 39 1.20 20.75 -3.15
C ALA A 39 1.76 19.54 -3.92
N LEU A 40 2.35 18.56 -3.22
CA LEU A 40 2.83 17.32 -3.81
C LEU A 40 1.68 16.47 -4.38
N LEU A 41 0.57 16.36 -3.64
CA LEU A 41 -0.62 15.61 -4.09
C LEU A 41 -1.21 16.23 -5.36
N THR A 42 -1.40 17.55 -5.37
CA THR A 42 -1.91 18.27 -6.55
C THR A 42 -0.95 18.15 -7.74
N MET A 43 0.36 18.21 -7.52
CA MET A 43 1.36 17.95 -8.56
C MET A 43 1.25 16.52 -9.13
N ILE A 44 1.10 15.50 -8.29
CA ILE A 44 0.95 14.10 -8.72
C ILE A 44 -0.35 13.92 -9.52
N LEU A 45 -1.45 14.51 -9.04
CA LEU A 45 -2.75 14.48 -9.71
C LEU A 45 -2.69 15.18 -11.07
N LEU A 46 -2.07 16.35 -11.15
CA LEU A 46 -1.86 17.05 -12.42
C LEU A 46 -0.97 16.22 -13.35
N ARG A 47 0.19 15.75 -12.90
CA ARG A 47 1.10 14.94 -13.74
C ARG A 47 0.40 13.69 -14.28
N ARG A 48 -0.44 13.04 -13.47
CA ARG A 48 -1.22 11.85 -13.87
C ARG A 48 -2.45 12.20 -14.73
N SER A 49 -3.08 13.35 -14.55
CA SER A 49 -4.22 13.78 -15.38
C SER A 49 -3.77 14.30 -16.74
N TYR A 50 -2.70 15.10 -16.78
CA TYR A 50 -2.10 15.60 -18.01
C TYR A 50 -1.58 14.46 -18.91
N GLY A 51 -1.04 13.38 -18.33
CA GLY A 51 -0.68 12.18 -19.11
C GLY A 51 -1.89 11.51 -19.78
N ARG A 52 -3.04 11.43 -19.09
CA ARG A 52 -4.27 10.82 -19.66
C ARG A 52 -4.99 11.71 -20.67
N LEU A 53 -4.98 13.03 -20.47
CA LEU A 53 -5.58 13.99 -21.40
C LEU A 53 -4.68 14.29 -22.62
N GLY A 54 -3.35 14.27 -22.44
CA GLY A 54 -2.38 14.51 -23.51
C GLY A 54 -2.16 13.32 -24.45
N ALA A 55 -2.32 12.08 -23.97
CA ALA A 55 -2.15 10.87 -24.79
C ALA A 55 -3.19 10.74 -25.92
N ARG A 56 -4.32 11.47 -25.86
CA ARG A 56 -5.30 11.49 -26.95
C ARG A 56 -4.85 12.26 -28.20
N LYS A 57 -3.75 13.03 -28.14
CA LYS A 57 -3.30 13.87 -29.27
C LYS A 57 -2.16 13.27 -30.11
N ARG A 58 -1.70 12.04 -29.84
CA ARG A 58 -0.63 11.39 -30.65
C ARG A 58 -0.88 9.90 -30.89
N ALA A 59 -2.00 9.58 -31.53
CA ALA A 59 -2.21 8.26 -32.11
C ALA A 59 -2.87 8.41 -33.48
N ASP A 60 -2.09 8.89 -34.44
CA ASP A 60 -2.40 8.73 -35.86
C ASP A 60 -1.23 8.03 -36.56
N VAL A 61 -1.16 6.72 -36.30
CA VAL A 61 -0.45 5.73 -37.10
C VAL A 61 -1.38 4.52 -37.16
N ARG A 62 -2.35 4.55 -38.07
CA ARG A 62 -3.33 3.46 -38.26
C ARG A 62 -2.94 2.61 -39.48
N PRO A 63 -2.55 1.33 -39.32
CA PRO A 63 -2.62 0.34 -40.38
C PRO A 63 -3.92 -0.46 -40.20
N ILE A 64 -5.05 0.21 -40.40
CA ILE A 64 -6.38 -0.35 -40.65
C ILE A 64 -7.17 0.88 -41.10
N ALA A 65 -7.75 0.82 -42.30
CA ALA A 65 -8.64 1.86 -42.78
C ALA A 65 -9.78 1.99 -41.78
N THR A 66 -9.69 2.99 -40.91
CA THR A 66 -10.78 3.33 -40.01
C THR A 66 -11.78 4.09 -40.84
N LEU A 67 -12.82 3.39 -41.30
CA LEU A 67 -13.97 4.04 -41.89
C LEU A 67 -14.49 5.06 -40.87
N PRO A 68 -14.68 6.33 -41.26
CA PRO A 68 -15.35 7.29 -40.39
C PRO A 68 -16.73 6.73 -40.07
N ARG A 69 -17.06 6.62 -38.78
CA ARG A 69 -18.40 6.24 -38.35
C ARG A 69 -19.36 7.30 -38.89
N PRO A 70 -20.41 6.93 -39.65
CA PRO A 70 -21.36 7.91 -40.16
C PRO A 70 -21.99 8.65 -38.97
N GLU A 71 -21.71 9.95 -38.85
CA GLU A 71 -22.27 10.81 -37.79
C GLU A 71 -23.72 11.20 -38.08
N SER A 72 -24.15 11.06 -39.35
CA SER A 72 -25.49 11.40 -39.82
C SER A 72 -26.50 10.26 -39.73
N GLU A 73 -26.05 9.03 -39.49
CA GLU A 73 -26.95 7.90 -39.25
C GLU A 73 -27.11 7.70 -37.74
N TRP A 74 -28.37 7.67 -37.33
CA TRP A 74 -28.87 7.37 -35.99
C TRP A 74 -27.85 6.61 -35.11
N SER A 75 -27.15 7.35 -34.24
CA SER A 75 -26.34 6.76 -33.16
C SER A 75 -27.27 6.21 -32.07
N GLY A 76 -28.12 5.25 -32.45
CA GLY A 76 -29.05 4.57 -31.55
C GLY A 76 -28.35 3.93 -30.36
N VAL A 77 -27.06 3.61 -30.52
CA VAL A 77 -26.24 2.97 -29.49
C VAL A 77 -26.05 3.80 -28.21
N GLN A 78 -26.24 5.13 -28.25
CA GLN A 78 -26.18 5.96 -27.04
C GLN A 78 -27.55 6.13 -26.35
N HIS A 79 -28.65 6.02 -27.09
CA HIS A 79 -30.02 6.14 -26.54
C HIS A 79 -30.74 4.81 -26.34
N ASP A 80 -30.21 3.72 -26.91
CA ASP A 80 -30.73 2.38 -26.76
C ASP A 80 -30.18 1.76 -25.47
N SER A 81 -31.06 1.67 -24.47
CA SER A 81 -30.77 1.04 -23.19
C SER A 81 -30.38 -0.43 -23.35
N VAL A 82 -30.90 -1.12 -24.38
CA VAL A 82 -30.56 -2.52 -24.66
C VAL A 82 -29.10 -2.65 -25.08
N ALA A 83 -28.64 -1.80 -26.01
CA ALA A 83 -27.25 -1.78 -26.43
C ALA A 83 -26.26 -1.44 -25.30
N GLN A 84 -26.67 -0.60 -24.34
CA GLN A 84 -25.86 -0.31 -23.15
C GLN A 84 -25.77 -1.53 -22.21
N VAL A 85 -26.88 -2.23 -21.99
CA VAL A 85 -26.91 -3.45 -21.16
C VAL A 85 -26.06 -4.55 -21.78
N GLU A 86 -26.13 -4.74 -23.10
CA GLU A 86 -25.30 -5.73 -23.81
C GLU A 86 -23.81 -5.43 -23.68
N ARG A 87 -23.42 -4.15 -23.78
CA ARG A 87 -22.03 -3.73 -23.55
C ARG A 87 -21.60 -4.01 -22.12
N ALA A 88 -22.42 -3.63 -21.13
CA ALA A 88 -22.12 -3.90 -19.73
C ALA A 88 -21.98 -5.41 -19.48
N LYS A 89 -22.79 -6.25 -20.14
CA LYS A 89 -22.67 -7.71 -20.06
C LYS A 89 -21.34 -8.22 -20.62
N VAL A 90 -20.89 -7.71 -21.76
CA VAL A 90 -19.60 -8.07 -22.34
C VAL A 90 -18.45 -7.60 -21.44
N GLU A 91 -18.51 -6.38 -20.95
CA GLU A 91 -17.52 -5.83 -20.01
C GLU A 91 -17.43 -6.68 -18.74
N LEU A 92 -18.57 -7.06 -18.15
CA LEU A 92 -18.60 -7.95 -16.99
C LEU A 92 -18.01 -9.32 -17.30
N HIS A 93 -18.23 -9.86 -18.51
CA HIS A 93 -17.66 -11.14 -18.90
C HIS A 93 -16.14 -11.08 -19.05
N GLU A 94 -15.61 -10.02 -19.65
CA GLU A 94 -14.17 -9.81 -19.76
C GLU A 94 -13.51 -9.61 -18.39
N VAL A 95 -14.14 -8.80 -17.53
CA VAL A 95 -13.69 -8.59 -16.14
C VAL A 95 -13.75 -9.91 -15.34
N GLY A 96 -14.80 -10.70 -15.52
CA GLY A 96 -14.93 -12.03 -14.92
C GLY A 96 -13.80 -12.95 -15.35
N ARG A 97 -13.48 -12.97 -16.65
CA ARG A 97 -12.37 -13.76 -17.20
C ARG A 97 -11.01 -13.32 -16.64
N GLU A 98 -10.78 -12.02 -16.51
CA GLU A 98 -9.56 -11.49 -15.90
C GLU A 98 -9.43 -11.90 -14.42
N TYR A 99 -10.51 -11.77 -13.65
CA TYR A 99 -10.50 -12.17 -12.24
C TYR A 99 -10.28 -13.66 -12.06
N MET A 100 -10.90 -14.50 -12.90
CA MET A 100 -10.69 -15.95 -12.87
C MET A 100 -9.20 -16.27 -13.09
N GLY A 101 -8.58 -15.68 -14.11
CA GLY A 101 -7.14 -15.87 -14.35
C GLY A 101 -6.26 -15.44 -13.18
N ARG A 102 -6.61 -14.35 -12.48
CA ARG A 102 -5.89 -13.90 -11.27
C ARG A 102 -6.09 -14.86 -10.10
N ILE A 103 -7.28 -15.42 -9.91
CA ILE A 103 -7.58 -16.38 -8.85
C ILE A 103 -6.81 -17.68 -9.10
N ASP A 104 -6.86 -18.21 -10.32
CA ASP A 104 -6.17 -19.44 -10.71
C ASP A 104 -4.65 -19.30 -10.51
N SER A 105 -4.08 -18.16 -10.93
CA SER A 105 -2.66 -17.89 -10.73
C SER A 105 -2.27 -17.91 -9.24
N LYS A 106 -3.09 -17.32 -8.37
CA LYS A 106 -2.85 -17.32 -6.92
C LYS A 106 -3.03 -18.72 -6.32
N LEU A 107 -4.00 -19.48 -6.80
CA LEU A 107 -4.27 -20.84 -6.35
C LEU A 107 -3.08 -21.76 -6.66
N ILE A 108 -2.50 -21.65 -7.85
CA ILE A 108 -1.28 -22.40 -8.22
C ILE A 108 -0.12 -22.06 -7.28
N VAL A 109 0.10 -20.77 -7.00
CA VAL A 109 1.16 -20.34 -6.07
C VAL A 109 0.94 -20.88 -4.67
N LEU A 110 -0.30 -20.88 -4.18
CA LEU A 110 -0.64 -21.43 -2.86
C LEU A 110 -0.43 -22.95 -2.81
N GLN A 111 -0.83 -23.68 -3.85
CA GLN A 111 -0.59 -25.13 -3.94
C GLN A 111 0.91 -25.45 -3.88
N GLU A 112 1.72 -24.73 -4.67
CA GLU A 112 3.18 -24.88 -4.67
C GLU A 112 3.77 -24.60 -3.28
N LEU A 113 3.30 -23.55 -2.60
CA LEU A 113 3.78 -23.20 -1.26
C LEU A 113 3.42 -24.27 -0.22
N VAL A 114 2.21 -24.83 -0.30
CA VAL A 114 1.77 -25.94 0.55
C VAL A 114 2.65 -27.17 0.30
N THR A 115 2.89 -27.54 -0.97
CA THR A 115 3.75 -28.67 -1.32
C THR A 115 5.17 -28.48 -0.81
N ARG A 116 5.75 -27.28 -0.96
CA ARG A 116 7.08 -26.97 -0.41
C ARG A 116 7.13 -27.05 1.11
N SER A 117 6.10 -26.54 1.78
CA SER A 117 6.01 -26.62 3.24
C SER A 117 5.94 -28.06 3.69
N GLN A 118 5.17 -28.92 3.01
CA GLN A 118 5.09 -30.34 3.36
C GLN A 118 6.45 -31.03 3.18
N GLN A 119 7.14 -30.79 2.07
CA GLN A 119 8.49 -31.32 1.84
C GLN A 119 9.49 -30.89 2.93
N GLN A 120 9.36 -29.66 3.44
CA GLN A 120 10.20 -29.18 4.54
C GLN A 120 9.86 -29.86 5.86
N ILE A 121 8.58 -30.11 6.15
CA ILE A 121 8.15 -30.85 7.33
C ILE A 121 8.73 -32.26 7.29
N ASP A 122 8.52 -32.98 6.18
CA ASP A 122 8.98 -34.36 6.01
C ASP A 122 10.51 -34.45 6.21
N ARG A 123 11.26 -33.48 5.65
CA ARG A 123 12.71 -33.40 5.83
C ARG A 123 13.12 -33.12 7.28
N LEU A 124 12.39 -32.27 8.00
CA LEU A 124 12.67 -31.99 9.40
C LEU A 124 12.35 -33.21 10.30
N GLU A 125 11.29 -33.94 9.99
CA GLU A 125 10.93 -35.19 10.67
C GLU A 125 12.01 -36.26 10.47
N GLU A 126 12.53 -36.41 9.24
CA GLU A 126 13.65 -37.32 8.94
C GLU A 126 14.91 -36.96 9.75
N LEU A 127 15.31 -35.69 9.74
CA LEU A 127 16.48 -35.23 10.50
C LEU A 127 16.31 -35.41 12.01
N LEU A 128 15.08 -35.24 12.54
CA LEU A 128 14.78 -35.45 13.94
C LEU A 128 14.88 -36.93 14.31
N ALA A 129 14.36 -37.82 13.46
CA ALA A 129 14.48 -39.27 13.64
C ALA A 129 15.94 -39.74 13.60
N GLU A 130 16.77 -39.19 12.71
CA GLU A 130 18.20 -39.48 12.66
C GLU A 130 18.93 -39.03 13.95
N ALA A 131 18.61 -37.83 14.45
CA ALA A 131 19.20 -37.30 15.68
C ALA A 131 18.86 -38.18 16.90
N GLU A 132 17.61 -38.62 17.03
CA GLU A 132 17.16 -39.52 18.11
C GLU A 132 17.86 -40.90 18.02
N ALA A 133 18.07 -41.41 16.79
CA ALA A 133 18.82 -42.64 16.56
C ALA A 133 20.32 -42.51 16.92
N VAL A 134 20.92 -41.33 16.80
CA VAL A 134 22.30 -41.06 17.24
C VAL A 134 22.38 -40.96 18.76
N GLU A 135 21.45 -40.24 19.39
CA GLU A 135 21.39 -40.09 20.85
C GLU A 135 21.21 -41.45 21.56
N SER A 136 20.27 -42.27 21.07
CA SER A 136 20.03 -43.61 21.61
C SER A 136 21.21 -44.57 21.44
N ARG A 137 22.02 -44.41 20.38
CA ARG A 137 23.29 -45.14 20.19
C ARG A 137 24.36 -44.66 21.18
N SER A 138 24.50 -43.35 21.37
CA SER A 138 25.45 -42.77 22.33
C SER A 138 25.18 -43.25 23.76
N ASN A 139 23.90 -43.28 24.18
CA ASN A 139 23.52 -43.68 25.54
C ASN A 139 23.76 -45.18 25.83
N LYS A 140 23.82 -46.04 24.80
CA LYS A 140 24.13 -47.47 24.96
C LYS A 140 25.63 -47.75 25.07
N GLY A 141 26.50 -46.86 24.57
CA GLY A 141 27.96 -47.05 24.62
C GLY A 141 28.63 -46.66 25.93
N THR A 142 27.88 -46.04 26.85
CA THR A 142 28.39 -45.54 28.15
C THR A 142 28.00 -46.42 29.36
N LYS A 143 27.48 -47.63 29.12
CA LYS A 143 27.21 -48.64 30.15
C LYS A 143 28.05 -49.89 29.90
#